data_AF-A0A350FZS2-F1
#
_entry.id   AF-A0A350FZS2-F1
#
_cell.length_a   1.000
_cell.length_b   1.000
_cell.length_c   1.000
_cell.angle_alpha   90.00
_cell.angle_beta   90.00
_cell.angle_gamma   90.00
#
_symmetry.space_group_name_H-M   'P 1'
#
loop_
_entity.id
_entity.type
_entity.pdbx_description
1 polymer ?
#
loop_
_entity_poly.entity_id
_entity_poly.type
_entity_poly.pdbx_seq_one_letter_code
_entity_poly.pdbx_strand_id
1 'polypeptide(L)'
;MTLPHETALQREQRLFRELSARLIDTILNSIFDLRPEKAARRSIYLTILFLLSGFLISIVYYPLSLWTSRIGTIFVSMLNTGSSPTEFGTAINEFLSFLRVVYTDPRIVQYLPVFLAPFFIAIQSAAMYLADVFELDDVSVARRFVNAVALTGSDETIRIRHGDIADEHSASSAYLIGGPGKVMVELDSVALFERADGTPHVIGPTGNKPGGKESLEGFERFRQAIDIRDHYINLRDQDDRSKAVDSRSRDGIPIKATDVRLMFSIFRGDNPKPSAETPYPYDEEAIKQIVYKATSRVTPHLTSPSTFEFSWINKMTGLIRRQLGQFMSEHNLAEYLASIGMPEIEKLQQREDKISQQMQELTRSDDDLNEKQEAKPLPDFQARYKIKNLFAQFTEGFSNQARSSGVELQWIG
;
A
#
# COMPACT_ATOMS: atom_id res chain seq x y z
N MET A 1 -9.54 -35.24 -42.02
CA MET A 1 -9.24 -33.88 -42.54
C MET A 1 -7.74 -33.67 -42.43
N THR A 2 -7.02 -33.87 -43.54
CA THR A 2 -5.59 -33.62 -43.64
C THR A 2 -5.38 -32.13 -43.88
N LEU A 3 -4.63 -31.47 -43.00
CA LEU A 3 -4.23 -30.07 -43.20
C LEU A 3 -3.45 -29.97 -44.53
N PRO A 4 -3.77 -29.01 -45.40
CA PRO A 4 -3.08 -28.85 -46.67
C PRO A 4 -1.58 -28.62 -46.43
N HIS A 5 -0.74 -29.25 -47.26
CA HIS A 5 0.71 -29.09 -47.22
C HIS A 5 1.06 -27.61 -47.52
N GLU A 6 1.39 -26.86 -46.47
CA GLU A 6 1.86 -25.47 -46.59
C GLU A 6 3.23 -25.48 -47.27
N THR A 7 3.38 -24.67 -48.32
CA THR A 7 4.68 -24.54 -49.01
C THR A 7 5.68 -23.82 -48.12
N ALA A 8 6.98 -24.10 -48.26
CA ALA A 8 8.02 -23.46 -47.45
C ALA A 8 7.96 -21.92 -47.50
N LEU A 9 7.63 -21.36 -48.68
CA LEU A 9 7.50 -19.91 -48.88
C LEU A 9 6.27 -19.31 -48.17
N GLN A 10 5.14 -20.03 -48.12
CA GLN A 10 3.97 -19.61 -47.34
C GLN A 10 4.28 -19.61 -45.84
N ARG A 11 5.02 -20.62 -45.36
CA ARG A 11 5.45 -20.70 -43.96
C ARG A 11 6.37 -19.55 -43.59
N GLU A 12 7.34 -19.20 -44.44
CA GLU A 12 8.24 -18.05 -44.22
C GLU A 12 7.50 -16.72 -44.23
N GLN A 13 6.58 -16.50 -45.18
CA GLN A 13 5.76 -15.29 -45.21
C GLN A 13 4.88 -15.14 -43.97
N ARG A 14 4.31 -16.25 -43.48
CA ARG A 14 3.52 -16.26 -42.25
C ARG A 14 4.38 -15.92 -41.03
N LEU A 15 5.53 -16.59 -40.88
CA LEU A 15 6.47 -16.31 -39.79
C LEU A 15 6.97 -14.86 -39.82
N PHE A 16 7.26 -14.32 -41.00
CA PHE A 16 7.65 -12.91 -41.15
C PHE A 16 6.54 -11.95 -40.71
N ARG A 17 5.28 -12.22 -41.08
CA ARG A 17 4.12 -11.43 -40.62
C ARG A 17 3.92 -11.52 -39.10
N GLU A 18 4.04 -12.72 -38.53
CA GLU A 18 3.92 -12.91 -37.08
C GLU A 18 5.06 -12.21 -36.31
N LEU A 19 6.30 -12.31 -36.79
CA LEU A 19 7.45 -11.66 -36.18
C LEU A 19 7.41 -10.14 -36.33
N SER A 20 6.99 -9.62 -37.49
CA SER A 20 6.83 -8.17 -37.69
C SER A 20 5.71 -7.59 -36.83
N ALA A 21 4.58 -8.29 -36.67
CA ALA A 21 3.54 -7.89 -35.73
C ALA A 21 4.06 -7.84 -34.29
N ARG A 22 4.76 -8.90 -33.83
CA ARG A 22 5.38 -8.91 -32.50
C ARG A 22 6.42 -7.80 -32.30
N LEU A 23 7.19 -7.48 -33.34
CA LEU A 23 8.15 -6.39 -33.30
C LEU A 23 7.44 -5.04 -33.16
N ILE A 24 6.39 -4.81 -33.94
CA ILE A 24 5.54 -3.61 -33.86
C ILE A 24 4.94 -3.51 -32.45
N ASP A 25 4.36 -4.59 -31.92
CA ASP A 25 3.80 -4.62 -30.57
C ASP A 25 4.85 -4.32 -29.50
N THR A 26 6.05 -4.89 -29.63
CA THR A 26 7.17 -4.63 -28.70
C THR A 26 7.60 -3.17 -28.75
N ILE A 27 7.67 -2.57 -29.94
CA ILE A 27 8.01 -1.16 -30.12
C ILE A 27 6.90 -0.27 -29.52
N LEU A 28 5.64 -0.55 -29.84
CA LEU A 28 4.50 0.20 -29.33
C LEU A 28 4.43 0.09 -27.80
N ASN A 29 4.54 -1.10 -27.23
CA ASN A 29 4.56 -1.28 -25.78
C ASN A 29 5.74 -0.55 -25.13
N SER A 30 6.92 -0.53 -25.76
CA SER A 30 8.08 0.21 -25.24
C SER A 30 7.92 1.73 -25.29
N ILE A 31 7.15 2.26 -26.25
CA ILE A 31 6.82 3.68 -26.40
C ILE A 31 5.68 4.08 -25.46
N PHE A 32 4.67 3.23 -25.33
CA PHE A 32 3.44 3.47 -24.57
C PHE A 32 3.48 2.91 -23.14
N ASP A 33 4.64 2.42 -22.70
CA ASP A 33 4.90 2.04 -21.32
C ASP A 33 4.56 3.18 -20.34
N LEU A 34 3.93 2.84 -19.23
CA LEU A 34 3.34 3.78 -18.27
C LEU A 34 4.37 4.40 -17.32
N ARG A 35 5.65 4.08 -17.49
CA ARG A 35 6.74 4.62 -16.67
C ARG A 35 6.96 6.12 -16.90
N PRO A 36 7.21 6.91 -15.83
CA PRO A 36 7.45 8.36 -15.95
C PRO A 36 8.59 8.73 -16.91
N GLU A 37 9.68 7.94 -16.93
CA GLU A 37 10.82 8.17 -17.83
C GLU A 37 10.45 8.09 -19.32
N LYS A 38 9.44 7.28 -19.65
CA LYS A 38 8.97 7.05 -21.02
C LYS A 38 8.07 8.18 -21.49
N ALA A 39 7.35 8.85 -20.58
CA ALA A 39 6.56 10.04 -20.90
C ALA A 39 7.45 11.14 -21.52
N ALA A 40 8.61 11.43 -20.91
CA ALA A 40 9.56 12.40 -21.45
C ALA A 40 10.07 12.03 -22.87
N ARG A 41 10.22 10.74 -23.17
CA ARG A 41 10.57 10.30 -24.53
C ARG A 41 9.40 10.50 -25.50
N ARG A 42 8.16 10.23 -25.08
CA ARG A 42 6.97 10.47 -25.89
C ARG A 42 6.80 11.95 -26.23
N SER A 43 7.07 12.87 -25.30
CA SER A 43 6.99 14.30 -25.58
C SER A 43 8.06 14.76 -26.58
N ILE A 44 9.27 14.18 -26.51
CA ILE A 44 10.31 14.40 -27.54
C ILE A 44 9.83 13.88 -28.90
N TYR A 45 9.28 12.67 -28.97
CA TYR A 45 8.76 12.11 -30.22
C TYR A 45 7.62 12.95 -30.81
N LEU A 46 6.71 13.43 -29.97
CA LEU A 46 5.63 14.33 -30.38
C LEU A 46 6.20 15.65 -30.93
N THR A 47 7.23 16.20 -30.27
CA THR A 47 7.89 17.43 -30.71
C THR A 47 8.59 17.22 -32.06
N ILE A 48 9.31 16.11 -32.23
CA ILE A 48 9.94 15.74 -33.50
C ILE A 48 8.90 15.56 -34.59
N LEU A 49 7.79 14.88 -34.31
CA LEU A 49 6.69 14.69 -35.25
C LEU A 49 6.11 16.05 -35.68
N PHE A 50 5.87 16.96 -34.73
CA PHE A 50 5.37 18.30 -35.02
C PHE A 50 6.34 19.11 -35.87
N LEU A 51 7.64 19.08 -35.56
CA LEU A 51 8.68 19.74 -36.34
C LEU A 51 8.77 19.15 -37.75
N LEU A 52 8.72 17.82 -37.90
CA LEU A 52 8.75 17.12 -39.18
C LEU A 52 7.51 17.46 -40.02
N SER A 53 6.31 17.45 -39.43
CA SER A 53 5.09 17.86 -40.11
C SER A 53 5.16 19.32 -40.57
N GLY A 54 5.65 20.21 -39.72
CA GLY A 54 5.88 21.62 -40.08
C GLY A 54 6.89 21.78 -41.21
N PHE A 55 7.99 21.00 -41.19
CA PHE A 55 8.98 20.96 -42.26
C PHE A 55 8.37 20.47 -43.58
N LEU A 56 7.62 19.37 -43.57
CA LEU A 56 6.96 18.84 -44.78
C LEU A 56 5.99 19.85 -45.39
N ILE A 57 5.23 20.58 -44.56
CA ILE A 57 4.35 21.66 -45.04
C ILE A 57 5.17 22.82 -45.58
N SER A 58 6.29 23.16 -44.93
CA SER A 58 7.14 24.24 -45.40
C SER A 58 7.73 23.97 -46.78
N ILE A 59 8.00 22.71 -47.15
CA ILE A 59 8.50 22.35 -48.49
C ILE A 59 7.53 22.77 -49.60
N VAL A 60 6.22 22.82 -49.31
CA VAL A 60 5.20 23.26 -50.27
C VAL A 60 5.38 24.75 -50.63
N TYR A 61 5.84 25.57 -49.69
CA TYR A 61 5.96 27.02 -49.86
C TYR A 61 7.42 27.51 -50.01
N TYR A 62 8.38 26.75 -49.50
CA TYR A 62 9.80 27.03 -49.51
C TYR A 62 10.53 25.87 -50.17
N PRO A 63 11.17 26.07 -51.35
CA PRO A 63 11.83 24.99 -52.06
C PRO A 63 12.94 24.35 -51.23
N LEU A 64 13.15 23.05 -51.44
CA LEU A 64 14.17 22.27 -50.73
C LEU A 64 15.59 22.83 -50.91
N SER A 65 15.86 23.52 -52.01
CA SER A 65 17.15 24.18 -52.27
C SER A 65 17.49 25.28 -51.25
N LEU A 66 16.50 26.00 -50.73
CA LEU A 66 16.71 27.00 -49.68
C LEU A 66 17.07 26.32 -48.36
N TRP A 67 16.39 25.24 -48.02
CA TRP A 67 16.70 24.43 -46.84
C TRP A 67 18.11 23.86 -46.90
N THR A 68 18.49 23.23 -48.02
CA THR A 68 19.83 22.65 -48.18
C THR A 68 20.91 23.72 -48.22
N SER A 69 20.66 24.89 -48.80
CA SER A 69 21.60 26.01 -48.78
C SER A 69 21.89 26.49 -47.36
N ARG A 70 20.85 26.70 -46.52
CA ARG A 70 21.01 27.18 -45.14
C ARG A 70 21.62 26.13 -44.21
N ILE A 71 21.27 24.86 -44.38
CA ILE A 71 21.92 23.76 -43.66
C ILE A 71 23.38 23.62 -44.13
N GLY A 72 23.63 23.74 -45.43
CA GLY A 72 24.96 23.69 -46.03
C GLY A 72 25.90 24.75 -45.48
N THR A 73 25.43 25.99 -45.27
CA THR A 73 26.24 27.05 -44.65
C THR A 73 26.69 26.71 -43.23
N ILE A 74 25.84 26.04 -42.43
CA ILE A 74 26.23 25.56 -41.10
C ILE A 74 27.30 24.47 -41.22
N PHE A 75 27.07 23.45 -42.05
CA PHE A 75 28.02 22.35 -42.22
C PHE A 75 29.38 22.82 -42.74
N VAL A 76 29.41 23.74 -43.72
CA VAL A 76 30.65 24.33 -44.23
C VAL A 76 31.36 25.12 -43.14
N SER A 77 30.63 25.92 -42.35
CA SER A 77 31.24 26.67 -41.22
C SER A 77 31.74 25.78 -40.10
N MET A 78 31.14 24.61 -39.87
CA MET A 78 31.56 23.64 -38.85
C MET A 78 32.77 22.79 -39.29
N LEU A 79 32.83 22.40 -40.57
CA LEU A 79 33.86 21.51 -41.11
C LEU A 79 35.11 22.26 -41.59
N ASN A 80 35.01 23.56 -41.88
CA ASN A 80 36.16 24.36 -42.28
C ASN A 80 37.03 24.68 -41.05
N THR A 81 38.23 24.11 -40.98
CA THR A 81 39.17 24.28 -39.85
C THR A 81 39.70 25.70 -39.69
N GLY A 82 39.45 26.59 -40.65
CA GLY A 82 39.81 28.01 -40.59
C GLY A 82 38.66 28.96 -40.21
N SER A 83 37.46 28.46 -39.91
CA SER A 83 36.32 29.31 -39.57
C SER A 83 36.43 29.89 -38.16
N SER A 84 36.09 31.16 -38.02
CA SER A 84 36.04 31.82 -36.72
C SER A 84 34.79 31.39 -35.94
N PRO A 85 34.82 31.30 -34.59
CA PRO A 85 33.62 31.03 -33.78
C PRO A 85 32.45 31.99 -34.09
N THR A 86 32.78 33.21 -34.53
CA THR A 86 31.82 34.24 -34.97
C THR A 86 31.10 33.90 -36.28
N GLU A 87 31.77 33.25 -37.24
CA GLU A 87 31.16 32.82 -38.51
C GLU A 87 30.16 31.68 -38.28
N PHE A 88 30.53 30.70 -37.46
CA PHE A 88 29.62 29.61 -37.06
C PHE A 88 28.39 30.15 -36.32
N GLY A 89 28.59 31.09 -35.38
CA GLY A 89 27.50 31.76 -34.69
C GLY A 89 26.57 32.52 -35.65
N THR A 90 27.12 33.17 -36.67
CA THR A 90 26.34 33.88 -37.69
C THR A 90 25.52 32.91 -38.54
N ALA A 91 26.10 31.79 -38.99
CA ALA A 91 25.39 30.77 -39.75
C ALA A 91 24.23 30.13 -38.96
N ILE A 92 24.43 29.87 -37.66
CA ILE A 92 23.35 29.41 -36.77
C ILE A 92 22.25 30.46 -36.66
N ASN A 93 22.61 31.72 -36.39
CA ASN A 93 21.65 32.80 -36.23
C ASN A 93 20.83 33.04 -37.51
N GLU A 94 21.46 32.98 -38.68
CA GLU A 94 20.77 33.06 -39.96
C GLU A 94 19.79 31.90 -40.14
N PHE A 95 20.19 30.68 -39.82
CA PHE A 95 19.31 29.52 -39.90
C PHE A 95 18.13 29.62 -38.90
N LEU A 96 18.38 30.03 -37.66
CA LEU A 96 17.32 30.26 -36.67
C LEU A 96 16.36 31.38 -37.12
N SER A 97 16.88 32.43 -37.75
CA SER A 97 16.05 33.49 -38.32
C SER A 97 15.17 32.96 -39.46
N PHE A 98 15.73 32.12 -40.33
CA PHE A 98 14.98 31.45 -41.41
C PHE A 98 13.90 30.53 -40.84
N LEU A 99 14.23 29.70 -39.83
CA LEU A 99 13.24 28.88 -39.14
C LEU A 99 12.12 29.73 -38.54
N ARG A 100 12.45 30.84 -37.88
CA ARG A 100 11.44 31.75 -37.35
C ARG A 100 10.53 32.28 -38.46
N VAL A 101 11.08 32.70 -39.60
CA VAL A 101 10.27 33.17 -40.75
C VAL A 101 9.35 32.07 -41.26
N VAL A 102 9.85 30.85 -41.43
CA VAL A 102 9.05 29.70 -41.90
C VAL A 102 7.92 29.39 -40.90
N TYR A 103 8.23 29.25 -39.62
CA TYR A 103 7.22 28.89 -38.60
C TYR A 103 6.27 30.04 -38.22
N THR A 104 6.56 31.28 -38.61
CA THR A 104 5.64 32.43 -38.42
C THR A 104 4.90 32.84 -39.69
N ASP A 105 5.20 32.19 -40.83
CA ASP A 105 4.46 32.40 -42.08
C ASP A 105 2.98 32.04 -41.89
N PRO A 106 2.04 32.98 -42.11
CA PRO A 106 0.60 32.72 -41.98
C PRO A 106 0.13 31.50 -42.78
N ARG A 107 0.77 31.19 -43.91
CA ARG A 107 0.45 30.05 -44.78
C ARG A 107 0.79 28.71 -44.13
N ILE A 108 1.73 28.69 -43.21
CA ILE A 108 2.12 27.49 -42.44
C ILE A 108 1.35 27.46 -41.13
N VAL A 109 1.23 28.60 -40.45
CA VAL A 109 0.49 28.74 -39.17
C VAL A 109 -0.99 28.35 -39.32
N GLN A 110 -1.63 28.60 -40.47
CA GLN A 110 -3.02 28.16 -40.70
C GLN A 110 -3.23 26.64 -40.58
N TYR A 111 -2.17 25.82 -40.69
CA TYR A 111 -2.26 24.37 -40.49
C TYR A 111 -2.09 23.95 -39.02
N LEU A 112 -1.65 24.86 -38.14
CA LEU A 112 -1.46 24.58 -36.71
C LEU A 112 -2.75 24.05 -36.04
N PRO A 113 -3.95 24.62 -36.30
CA PRO A 113 -5.20 24.05 -35.81
C PRO A 113 -5.48 22.63 -36.31
N VAL A 114 -5.07 22.29 -37.54
CA VAL A 114 -5.28 20.94 -38.12
C VAL A 114 -4.49 19.88 -37.35
N PHE A 115 -3.29 20.21 -36.87
CA PHE A 115 -2.50 19.29 -36.05
C PHE A 115 -2.90 19.32 -34.57
N LEU A 116 -3.15 20.50 -34.02
CA LEU A 116 -3.43 20.64 -32.60
C LEU A 116 -4.85 20.24 -32.24
N ALA A 117 -5.86 20.49 -33.09
CA ALA A 117 -7.26 20.19 -32.74
C ALA A 117 -7.50 18.70 -32.46
N PRO A 118 -7.07 17.74 -33.30
CA PRO A 118 -7.22 16.31 -32.99
C PRO A 118 -6.51 15.91 -31.70
N PHE A 119 -5.34 16.49 -31.43
CA PHE A 119 -4.58 16.25 -30.21
C PHE A 119 -5.30 16.78 -28.96
N PHE A 120 -5.81 18.01 -29.01
CA PHE A 120 -6.61 18.59 -27.93
C PHE A 120 -7.91 17.82 -27.70
N ILE A 121 -8.60 17.41 -28.77
CA ILE A 121 -9.80 16.59 -28.68
C ILE A 121 -9.46 15.24 -28.03
N ALA A 122 -8.35 14.59 -28.43
CA ALA A 122 -7.94 13.32 -27.85
C ALA A 122 -7.64 13.42 -26.34
N ILE A 123 -6.89 14.43 -25.91
CA ILE A 123 -6.60 14.67 -24.48
C ILE A 123 -7.89 14.96 -23.72
N GLN A 124 -8.76 15.80 -24.27
CA GLN A 124 -10.00 16.18 -23.61
C GLN A 124 -10.96 14.99 -23.48
N SER A 125 -11.13 14.20 -24.54
CA SER A 125 -11.94 12.98 -24.51
C SER A 125 -11.38 11.95 -23.53
N ALA A 126 -10.06 11.76 -23.50
CA ALA A 126 -9.42 10.87 -22.53
C ALA A 126 -9.64 11.36 -21.09
N ALA A 127 -9.52 12.67 -20.83
CA ALA A 127 -9.76 13.24 -19.52
C ALA A 127 -11.23 13.12 -19.07
N MET A 128 -12.19 13.35 -19.98
CA MET A 128 -13.62 13.16 -19.68
C MET A 128 -13.93 11.70 -19.38
N TYR A 129 -13.42 10.77 -20.21
CA TYR A 129 -13.58 9.34 -19.98
C TYR A 129 -13.00 8.91 -18.63
N LEU A 130 -11.81 9.40 -18.30
CA LEU A 130 -11.16 9.09 -17.02
C LEU A 130 -11.92 9.68 -15.83
N ALA A 131 -12.41 10.91 -15.94
CA ALA A 131 -13.22 11.53 -14.89
C ALA A 131 -14.51 10.75 -14.63
N ASP A 132 -15.15 10.20 -15.67
CA ASP A 132 -16.34 9.37 -15.55
C ASP A 132 -16.01 8.00 -14.89
N VAL A 133 -14.97 7.32 -15.37
CA VAL A 133 -14.55 6.00 -14.83
C VAL A 133 -14.15 6.05 -13.36
N PHE A 134 -13.55 7.16 -12.92
CA PHE A 134 -13.11 7.36 -11.53
C PHE A 134 -14.08 8.24 -10.72
N GLU A 135 -15.25 8.57 -11.27
CA GLU A 135 -16.28 9.41 -10.62
C GLU A 135 -15.70 10.70 -10.00
N LEU A 136 -14.82 11.38 -10.73
CA LEU A 136 -14.14 12.59 -10.25
C LEU A 136 -15.03 13.83 -10.39
N ASP A 137 -15.11 14.62 -9.32
CA ASP A 137 -15.85 15.89 -9.31
C ASP A 137 -15.25 16.94 -10.28
N ASP A 138 -13.92 16.92 -10.46
CA ASP A 138 -13.20 17.87 -11.31
C ASP A 138 -12.40 17.19 -12.43
N VAL A 139 -12.84 17.41 -13.67
CA VAL A 139 -12.19 16.94 -14.90
C VAL A 139 -10.77 17.50 -15.04
N SER A 140 -10.44 18.61 -14.37
CA SER A 140 -9.09 19.17 -14.38
C SER A 140 -8.05 18.21 -13.79
N VAL A 141 -8.43 17.41 -12.79
CA VAL A 141 -7.58 16.38 -12.17
C VAL A 141 -7.26 15.29 -13.19
N ALA A 142 -8.27 14.79 -13.91
CA ALA A 142 -8.09 13.82 -14.97
C ALA A 142 -7.23 14.36 -16.13
N ARG A 143 -7.42 15.64 -16.51
CA ARG A 143 -6.61 16.27 -17.56
C ARG A 143 -5.13 16.39 -17.16
N ARG A 144 -4.85 16.80 -15.92
CA ARG A 144 -3.49 16.86 -15.37
C ARG A 144 -2.85 15.48 -15.37
N PHE A 145 -3.59 14.46 -14.95
CA PHE A 145 -3.14 13.07 -14.99
C PHE A 145 -2.82 12.59 -16.41
N VAL A 146 -3.72 12.78 -17.38
CA VAL A 146 -3.51 12.35 -18.78
C VAL A 146 -2.26 13.02 -19.37
N ASN A 147 -2.07 14.31 -19.12
CA ASN A 147 -0.87 15.02 -19.56
C ASN A 147 0.40 14.48 -18.90
N ALA A 148 0.34 14.18 -17.60
CA ALA A 148 1.46 13.62 -16.86
C ALA A 148 1.84 12.22 -17.36
N VAL A 149 0.86 11.34 -17.59
CA VAL A 149 1.09 10.02 -18.19
C VAL A 149 1.62 10.16 -19.61
N ALA A 150 0.96 10.93 -20.47
CA ALA A 150 1.25 10.90 -21.89
C ALA A 150 2.54 11.64 -22.27
N LEU A 151 2.87 12.77 -21.60
CA LEU A 151 3.85 13.74 -22.11
C LEU A 151 4.94 14.11 -21.11
N THR A 152 4.57 14.72 -19.98
CA THR A 152 5.54 15.46 -19.15
C THR A 152 6.12 14.64 -18.02
N GLY A 153 5.51 13.50 -17.69
CA GLY A 153 5.67 12.90 -16.37
C GLY A 153 4.92 13.71 -15.30
N SER A 154 4.96 13.20 -14.07
CA SER A 154 4.42 13.88 -12.90
C SER A 154 5.53 14.17 -11.89
N ASP A 155 5.55 15.39 -11.35
CA ASP A 155 6.35 15.74 -10.17
C ASP A 155 5.47 15.93 -8.92
N GLU A 156 4.18 15.61 -9.04
CA GLU A 156 3.24 15.64 -7.92
C GLU A 156 3.75 14.65 -6.86
N THR A 157 3.96 15.15 -5.63
CA THR A 157 4.48 14.35 -4.52
C THR A 157 3.38 14.15 -3.49
N ILE A 158 3.07 12.90 -3.16
CA ILE A 158 2.22 12.55 -2.02
C ILE A 158 3.11 12.24 -0.82
N ARG A 159 2.71 12.74 0.34
CA ARG A 159 3.37 12.46 1.62
C ARG A 159 2.51 11.52 2.48
N ILE A 160 3.15 10.49 3.02
CA ILE A 160 2.55 9.48 3.89
C ILE A 160 3.21 9.57 5.25
N ARG A 161 2.41 9.75 6.30
CA ARG A 161 2.84 9.91 7.69
C ARG A 161 1.81 9.30 8.63
N HIS A 162 2.24 8.77 9.77
CA HIS A 162 1.36 8.15 10.76
C HIS A 162 0.40 7.09 10.19
N GLY A 163 0.83 6.35 9.16
CA GLY A 163 0.03 5.34 8.51
C GLY A 163 -1.12 5.85 7.64
N ASP A 164 -1.12 7.14 7.27
CA ASP A 164 -2.11 7.70 6.35
C ASP A 164 -1.49 8.72 5.39
N ILE A 165 -2.23 9.08 4.33
CA ILE A 165 -1.88 10.16 3.43
C ILE A 165 -2.17 11.50 4.12
N ALA A 166 -1.27 12.46 3.99
CA ALA A 166 -1.50 13.80 4.50
C ALA A 166 -2.70 14.46 3.78
N ASP A 167 -3.61 15.07 4.56
CA ASP A 167 -4.86 15.67 4.06
C ASP A 167 -4.66 16.66 2.89
N GLU A 168 -3.52 17.35 2.87
CA GLU A 168 -3.09 18.29 1.82
C GLU A 168 -3.02 17.63 0.42
N HIS A 169 -2.86 16.31 0.36
CA HIS A 169 -2.71 15.53 -0.85
C HIS A 169 -3.93 14.68 -1.20
N SER A 170 -5.03 14.80 -0.45
CA SER A 170 -6.29 14.08 -0.70
C SER A 170 -6.95 14.45 -2.04
N ALA A 171 -6.68 15.65 -2.57
CA ALA A 171 -7.16 16.10 -3.89
C ALA A 171 -6.15 15.86 -5.03
N SER A 172 -5.02 15.18 -4.75
CA SER A 172 -3.98 14.93 -5.75
C SER A 172 -4.44 13.92 -6.80
N SER A 173 -3.99 14.11 -8.05
CA SER A 173 -4.27 13.12 -9.11
C SER A 173 -3.67 11.75 -8.76
N ALA A 174 -2.49 11.78 -8.14
CA ALA A 174 -1.78 10.59 -7.69
C ALA A 174 -2.55 9.77 -6.64
N TYR A 175 -3.41 10.39 -5.83
CA TYR A 175 -4.24 9.70 -4.84
C TYR A 175 -5.56 9.22 -5.44
N LEU A 176 -6.28 10.11 -6.16
CA LEU A 176 -7.62 9.84 -6.67
C LEU A 176 -7.62 8.82 -7.81
N ILE A 177 -6.60 8.84 -8.66
CA ILE A 177 -6.51 8.01 -9.87
C ILE A 177 -5.39 6.97 -9.72
N GLY A 178 -4.28 7.37 -9.10
CA GLY A 178 -3.01 6.63 -9.02
C GLY A 178 -1.87 7.39 -9.68
N GLY A 179 -0.68 6.79 -9.73
CA GLY A 179 0.48 7.38 -10.39
C GLY A 179 0.23 7.67 -11.88
N PRO A 180 1.06 8.49 -12.54
CA PRO A 180 2.44 8.74 -12.19
C PRO A 180 2.54 9.86 -11.17
N GLY A 181 3.56 9.78 -10.33
CA GLY A 181 3.83 10.74 -9.27
C GLY A 181 5.05 10.32 -8.48
N LYS A 182 5.30 11.03 -7.38
CA LYS A 182 6.31 10.67 -6.39
C LYS A 182 5.63 10.44 -5.05
N VAL A 183 6.16 9.51 -4.28
CA VAL A 183 5.73 9.29 -2.90
C VAL A 183 6.88 9.50 -1.95
N MET A 184 6.59 10.16 -0.84
CA MET A 184 7.50 10.34 0.28
C MET A 184 6.86 9.70 1.50
N VAL A 185 7.51 8.66 2.02
CA VAL A 185 7.02 7.89 3.16
C VAL A 185 7.93 8.17 4.34
N GLU A 186 7.33 8.59 5.45
CA GLU A 186 8.06 8.85 6.70
C GLU A 186 8.52 7.57 7.40
N LEU A 187 9.44 7.71 8.36
CA LEU A 187 10.06 6.60 9.09
C LEU A 187 9.07 5.76 9.91
N ASP A 188 7.88 6.28 10.15
CA ASP A 188 6.82 5.65 10.95
C ASP A 188 5.77 4.92 10.11
N SER A 189 5.91 4.93 8.78
CA SER A 189 4.86 4.49 7.87
C SER A 189 5.38 3.55 6.79
N VAL A 190 4.48 2.73 6.29
CA VAL A 190 4.66 1.95 5.05
C VAL A 190 3.37 2.02 4.25
N ALA A 191 3.50 2.07 2.93
CA ALA A 191 2.36 2.16 2.04
C ALA A 191 2.37 1.02 1.02
N LEU A 192 1.19 0.46 0.79
CA LEU A 192 0.97 -0.49 -0.29
C LEU A 192 0.32 0.23 -1.46
N PHE A 193 0.98 0.12 -2.60
CA PHE A 193 0.46 0.51 -3.91
C PHE A 193 0.18 -0.75 -4.74
N GLU A 194 -0.69 -0.61 -5.72
CA GLU A 194 -0.98 -1.66 -6.68
C GLU A 194 -0.79 -1.13 -8.10
N ARG A 195 0.06 -1.81 -8.87
CA ARG A 195 0.32 -1.44 -10.25
C ARG A 195 -0.88 -1.74 -11.14
N ALA A 196 -0.86 -1.22 -12.36
CA ALA A 196 -1.93 -1.42 -13.35
C ALA A 196 -2.16 -2.92 -13.71
N ASP A 197 -1.16 -3.78 -13.52
CA ASP A 197 -1.24 -5.22 -13.72
C ASP A 197 -1.76 -5.99 -12.49
N GLY A 198 -2.07 -5.30 -11.39
CA GLY A 198 -2.52 -5.87 -10.13
C GLY A 198 -1.38 -6.31 -9.21
N THR A 199 -0.11 -6.10 -9.58
CA THR A 199 1.02 -6.48 -8.72
C THR A 199 1.16 -5.53 -7.53
N PRO A 200 1.32 -6.04 -6.31
CA PRO A 200 1.54 -5.22 -5.13
C PRO A 200 2.94 -4.64 -5.10
N HIS A 201 3.05 -3.36 -4.78
CA HIS A 201 4.30 -2.63 -4.60
C HIS A 201 4.30 -1.98 -3.22
N VAL A 202 5.13 -2.49 -2.32
CA VAL A 202 5.26 -1.98 -0.95
C VAL A 202 6.35 -0.93 -0.94
N ILE A 203 6.03 0.27 -0.48
CA ILE A 203 6.96 1.40 -0.37
C ILE A 203 7.06 1.77 1.11
N GLY A 204 8.20 1.49 1.72
CA GLY A 204 8.55 1.91 3.08
C GLY A 204 9.23 3.27 3.12
N PRO A 205 9.87 3.60 4.25
CA PRO A 205 10.47 4.92 4.45
C PRO A 205 11.46 5.30 3.35
N THR A 206 11.24 6.48 2.75
CA THR A 206 11.97 6.90 1.54
C THR A 206 13.24 7.70 1.84
N GLY A 207 13.64 7.84 3.10
CA GLY A 207 14.81 8.64 3.52
C GLY A 207 16.12 8.27 2.81
N ASN A 208 16.29 7.00 2.45
CA ASN A 208 17.48 6.47 1.77
C ASN A 208 17.43 6.58 0.24
N LYS A 209 16.30 6.99 -0.32
CA LYS A 209 16.11 7.09 -1.77
C LYS A 209 16.60 8.44 -2.28
N PRO A 210 17.02 8.55 -3.55
CA PRO A 210 17.45 9.81 -4.14
C PRO A 210 16.37 10.90 -3.99
N GLY A 211 16.70 11.97 -3.26
CA GLY A 211 15.76 13.06 -3.00
C GLY A 211 14.63 12.73 -2.02
N GLY A 212 14.74 11.63 -1.26
CA GLY A 212 13.75 11.25 -0.25
C GLY A 212 12.43 10.75 -0.83
N LYS A 213 12.40 10.36 -2.10
CA LYS A 213 11.17 10.07 -2.86
C LYS A 213 11.31 8.80 -3.69
N GLU A 214 10.23 8.04 -3.78
CA GLU A 214 10.08 6.92 -4.74
C GLU A 214 9.14 7.35 -5.87
N SER A 215 9.37 6.89 -7.09
CA SER A 215 8.50 7.21 -8.24
C SER A 215 7.41 6.15 -8.42
N LEU A 216 6.18 6.60 -8.67
CA LEU A 216 5.03 5.75 -8.98
C LEU A 216 4.87 5.60 -10.49
N GLU A 217 4.57 4.39 -10.95
CA GLU A 217 4.23 4.09 -12.34
C GLU A 217 2.83 4.63 -12.71
N GLY A 218 2.53 4.73 -14.00
CA GLY A 218 1.20 5.14 -14.45
C GLY A 218 0.13 4.14 -14.01
N PHE A 219 -0.96 4.67 -13.48
CA PHE A 219 -2.06 3.97 -12.84
C PHE A 219 -1.69 3.12 -11.62
N GLU A 220 -0.53 3.36 -11.00
CA GLU A 220 -0.18 2.72 -9.73
C GLU A 220 -1.03 3.32 -8.59
N ARG A 221 -1.99 2.54 -8.08
CA ARG A 221 -3.02 3.00 -7.14
C ARG A 221 -2.59 2.83 -5.70
N PHE A 222 -2.80 3.86 -4.89
CA PHE A 222 -2.71 3.72 -3.45
C PHE A 222 -3.78 2.77 -2.94
N ARG A 223 -3.39 1.76 -2.15
CA ARG A 223 -4.33 0.86 -1.48
C ARG A 223 -4.51 1.26 -0.02
N GLN A 224 -3.41 1.31 0.71
CA GLN A 224 -3.45 1.56 2.15
C GLN A 224 -2.07 1.94 2.67
N ALA A 225 -2.03 2.80 3.68
CA ALA A 225 -0.85 3.03 4.50
C ALA A 225 -1.05 2.45 5.90
N ILE A 226 0.05 2.07 6.54
CA ILE A 226 0.06 1.46 7.86
C ILE A 226 1.17 2.11 8.69
N ASP A 227 0.85 2.43 9.94
CA ASP A 227 1.81 2.85 10.95
C ASP A 227 2.58 1.62 11.47
N ILE A 228 3.89 1.59 11.24
CA ILE A 228 4.79 0.47 11.56
C ILE A 228 5.33 0.50 13.00
N ARG A 229 4.97 1.53 13.78
CA ARG A 229 5.35 1.66 15.18
C ARG A 229 4.66 0.61 16.04
N ASP A 230 5.08 0.54 17.31
CA ASP A 230 4.41 -0.29 18.30
C ASP A 230 3.10 0.38 18.72
N HIS A 231 2.01 -0.39 18.69
CA HIS A 231 0.67 0.06 19.05
C HIS A 231 0.31 -0.42 20.44
N TYR A 232 -0.14 0.50 21.29
CA TYR A 232 -0.57 0.22 22.66
C TYR A 232 -2.08 0.40 22.75
N ILE A 233 -2.79 -0.65 23.17
CA ILE A 233 -4.23 -0.60 23.34
C ILE A 233 -4.58 -1.07 24.76
N ASN A 234 -5.47 -0.32 25.39
CA ASN A 234 -6.16 -0.75 26.58
C ASN A 234 -7.62 -1.03 26.23
N LEU A 235 -8.09 -2.26 26.48
CA LEU A 235 -9.48 -2.63 26.21
C LEU A 235 -10.46 -1.81 27.06
N ARG A 236 -10.05 -1.34 28.25
CA ARG A 236 -10.87 -0.52 29.15
C ARG A 236 -11.32 0.80 28.54
N ASP A 237 -10.48 1.38 27.67
CA ASP A 237 -10.71 2.72 27.10
C ASP A 237 -11.53 2.65 25.80
N GLN A 238 -11.89 1.45 25.35
CA GLN A 238 -12.81 1.27 24.22
C GLN A 238 -14.29 1.32 24.65
N ASP A 239 -15.17 1.19 23.66
CA ASP A 239 -16.64 1.16 23.82
C ASP A 239 -17.10 0.26 24.98
N ASP A 240 -18.26 0.54 25.57
CA ASP A 240 -18.81 -0.20 26.71
C ASP A 240 -18.90 -1.72 26.49
N ARG A 241 -19.07 -2.17 25.24
CA ARG A 241 -19.10 -3.60 24.86
C ARG A 241 -17.71 -4.24 24.73
N SER A 242 -16.66 -3.44 24.76
CA SER A 242 -15.27 -3.83 24.52
C SER A 242 -14.36 -3.73 25.74
N LYS A 243 -14.87 -3.18 26.85
CA LYS A 243 -14.14 -3.02 28.12
C LYS A 243 -13.66 -4.32 28.76
N ALA A 244 -14.34 -5.43 28.47
CA ALA A 244 -14.03 -6.72 29.05
C ALA A 244 -14.20 -7.84 28.02
N VAL A 245 -13.47 -8.93 28.25
CA VAL A 245 -13.67 -10.20 27.54
C VAL A 245 -14.51 -11.10 28.43
N ASP A 246 -15.76 -11.32 28.03
CA ASP A 246 -16.67 -12.23 28.70
C ASP A 246 -16.47 -13.65 28.16
N SER A 247 -16.31 -14.64 29.03
CA SER A 247 -16.26 -16.06 28.67
C SER A 247 -16.77 -16.92 29.85
N ARG A 248 -16.65 -18.24 29.73
CA ARG A 248 -16.88 -19.20 30.82
C ARG A 248 -15.64 -20.05 30.99
N SER A 249 -15.29 -20.39 32.22
CA SER A 249 -14.23 -21.38 32.49
C SER A 249 -14.65 -22.77 32.01
N ARG A 250 -13.69 -23.70 31.96
CA ARG A 250 -13.96 -25.11 31.69
C ARG A 250 -14.96 -25.73 32.69
N ASP A 251 -15.01 -25.22 33.92
CA ASP A 251 -15.98 -25.59 34.96
C ASP A 251 -17.39 -24.97 34.74
N GLY A 252 -17.60 -24.19 33.67
CA GLY A 252 -18.86 -23.54 33.34
C GLY A 252 -19.14 -22.23 34.09
N ILE A 253 -18.18 -21.75 34.90
CA ILE A 253 -18.33 -20.54 35.71
C ILE A 253 -18.10 -19.31 34.82
N PRO A 254 -19.03 -18.34 34.77
CA PRO A 254 -18.85 -17.13 33.99
C PRO A 254 -17.69 -16.30 34.56
N ILE A 255 -16.76 -15.91 33.69
CA ILE A 255 -15.56 -15.15 34.03
C ILE A 255 -15.39 -13.97 33.06
N LYS A 256 -14.82 -12.88 33.58
CA LYS A 256 -14.58 -11.65 32.82
C LYS A 256 -13.12 -11.24 32.96
N ALA A 257 -12.41 -11.04 31.85
CA ALA A 257 -11.10 -10.43 31.85
C ALA A 257 -11.24 -8.91 31.68
N THR A 258 -10.72 -8.14 32.63
CA THR A 258 -10.80 -6.67 32.69
C THR A 258 -9.40 -6.05 32.75
N ASP A 259 -9.25 -4.80 32.30
CA ASP A 259 -7.97 -4.06 32.21
C ASP A 259 -6.89 -4.79 31.39
N VAL A 260 -7.31 -5.46 30.32
CA VAL A 260 -6.38 -6.11 29.39
C VAL A 260 -5.64 -5.03 28.61
N ARG A 261 -4.31 -5.05 28.73
CA ARG A 261 -3.41 -4.17 27.99
C ARG A 261 -2.61 -4.98 27.01
N LEU A 262 -2.45 -4.46 25.81
CA LEU A 262 -1.77 -5.17 24.74
C LEU A 262 -0.88 -4.23 23.94
N MET A 263 0.29 -4.75 23.60
CA MET A 263 1.27 -4.12 22.72
C MET A 263 1.52 -5.04 21.53
N PHE A 264 1.31 -4.53 20.33
CA PHE A 264 1.52 -5.28 19.10
C PHE A 264 2.14 -4.39 18.03
N SER A 265 2.76 -5.03 17.06
CA SER A 265 3.36 -4.39 15.90
C SER A 265 3.00 -5.18 14.65
N ILE A 266 3.38 -4.63 13.50
CA ILE A 266 3.49 -5.45 12.28
C ILE A 266 4.58 -6.50 12.51
N PHE A 267 4.43 -7.67 11.89
CA PHE A 267 5.48 -8.68 11.91
C PHE A 267 6.73 -8.14 11.18
N ARG A 268 7.89 -8.21 11.87
CA ARG A 268 9.14 -7.61 11.40
C ARG A 268 10.15 -8.64 10.86
N GLY A 269 9.73 -9.89 10.70
CA GLY A 269 10.62 -11.03 10.43
C GLY A 269 11.19 -11.66 11.70
N ASP A 270 11.89 -12.78 11.57
CA ASP A 270 12.39 -13.55 12.72
C ASP A 270 13.54 -12.86 13.49
N ASN A 271 14.29 -11.97 12.83
CA ASN A 271 15.41 -11.24 13.43
C ASN A 271 15.50 -9.80 12.88
N PRO A 272 14.57 -8.91 13.27
CA PRO A 272 14.59 -7.52 12.83
C PRO A 272 15.85 -6.82 13.31
N LYS A 273 16.51 -6.07 12.42
CA LYS A 273 17.66 -5.22 12.76
C LYS A 273 17.26 -3.75 12.59
N PRO A 274 16.88 -3.06 13.68
CA PRO A 274 16.64 -1.62 13.64
C PRO A 274 17.91 -0.88 13.22
N SER A 275 17.77 0.12 12.36
CA SER A 275 18.83 1.04 11.99
C SER A 275 18.36 2.49 12.15
N ALA A 276 19.28 3.46 12.08
CA ALA A 276 18.89 4.87 12.12
C ALA A 276 18.00 5.28 10.93
N GLU A 277 18.16 4.60 9.79
CA GLU A 277 17.41 4.85 8.55
C GLU A 277 16.09 4.07 8.51
N THR A 278 16.03 2.94 9.22
CA THR A 278 14.85 2.08 9.36
C THR A 278 14.65 1.73 10.83
N PRO A 279 14.16 2.67 11.66
CA PRO A 279 13.99 2.46 13.09
C PRO A 279 12.95 1.36 13.39
N TYR A 280 11.96 1.21 12.53
CA TYR A 280 10.93 0.19 12.59
C TYR A 280 11.05 -0.72 11.36
N PRO A 281 11.81 -1.82 11.43
CA PRO A 281 11.85 -2.77 10.32
C PRO A 281 10.48 -3.43 10.15
N TYR A 282 10.15 -3.81 8.92
CA TYR A 282 8.91 -4.46 8.57
C TYR A 282 9.17 -5.55 7.52
N ASP A 283 8.29 -6.54 7.47
CA ASP A 283 8.28 -7.56 6.42
C ASP A 283 7.26 -7.19 5.33
N GLU A 284 7.65 -7.24 4.05
CA GLU A 284 6.76 -6.85 2.95
C GLU A 284 5.56 -7.78 2.81
N GLU A 285 5.74 -9.08 3.06
CA GLU A 285 4.65 -10.06 3.00
C GLU A 285 3.64 -9.82 4.13
N ALA A 286 4.10 -9.44 5.31
CA ALA A 286 3.23 -9.03 6.41
C ALA A 286 2.32 -7.86 6.01
N ILE A 287 2.84 -6.84 5.32
CA ILE A 287 2.05 -5.71 4.81
C ILE A 287 0.99 -6.18 3.81
N LYS A 288 1.39 -7.00 2.82
CA LYS A 288 0.46 -7.56 1.84
C LYS A 288 -0.64 -8.36 2.53
N GLN A 289 -0.30 -9.17 3.53
CA GLN A 289 -1.28 -9.95 4.29
C GLN A 289 -2.25 -9.08 5.07
N ILE A 290 -1.78 -8.01 5.72
CA ILE A 290 -2.65 -7.10 6.46
C ILE A 290 -3.66 -6.44 5.52
N VAL A 291 -3.19 -5.90 4.39
CA VAL A 291 -4.04 -5.15 3.45
C VAL A 291 -5.00 -6.07 2.70
N TYR A 292 -4.52 -7.16 2.10
CA TYR A 292 -5.38 -8.03 1.29
C TYR A 292 -6.28 -8.96 2.11
N LYS A 293 -5.94 -9.25 3.37
CA LYS A 293 -6.83 -9.99 4.28
C LYS A 293 -7.71 -9.05 5.12
N ALA A 294 -7.73 -7.75 4.84
CA ALA A 294 -8.66 -6.83 5.50
C ALA A 294 -10.10 -7.17 5.07
N THR A 295 -11.01 -7.23 6.04
CA THR A 295 -12.41 -7.58 5.80
C THR A 295 -13.18 -6.33 5.39
N SER A 296 -13.80 -6.35 4.21
CA SER A 296 -14.76 -5.33 3.80
C SER A 296 -16.13 -5.62 4.42
N ARG A 297 -16.78 -4.61 5.00
CA ARG A 297 -18.14 -4.74 5.53
C ARG A 297 -19.13 -4.43 4.42
N VAL A 298 -19.82 -5.47 3.93
CA VAL A 298 -20.92 -5.31 2.99
C VAL A 298 -22.18 -4.97 3.77
N THR A 299 -22.70 -3.76 3.57
CA THR A 299 -23.91 -3.25 4.23
C THR A 299 -24.95 -2.90 3.17
N PRO A 300 -25.71 -3.89 2.64
CA PRO A 300 -26.53 -3.74 1.44
C PRO A 300 -27.70 -2.75 1.57
N HIS A 301 -27.99 -2.27 2.78
CA HIS A 301 -29.08 -1.32 3.07
C HIS A 301 -28.62 0.15 3.13
N LEU A 302 -27.31 0.42 3.04
CA LEU A 302 -26.76 1.78 2.99
C LEU A 302 -26.53 2.21 1.54
N THR A 303 -26.55 3.51 1.30
CA THR A 303 -26.24 4.15 0.01
C THR A 303 -24.86 3.76 -0.53
N SER A 304 -23.94 3.36 0.35
CA SER A 304 -22.65 2.75 0.00
C SER A 304 -22.64 1.29 0.47
N PRO A 305 -23.03 0.33 -0.40
CA PRO A 305 -23.26 -1.07 0.01
C PRO A 305 -22.00 -1.82 0.43
N SER A 306 -20.81 -1.26 0.18
CA SER A 306 -19.53 -1.76 0.69
C SER A 306 -18.66 -0.59 1.09
N THR A 307 -18.40 -0.43 2.39
CA THR A 307 -17.40 0.51 2.90
C THR A 307 -16.17 -0.29 3.32
N PHE A 308 -15.05 -0.06 2.66
CA PHE A 308 -13.76 -0.60 3.06
C PHE A 308 -13.26 0.19 4.28
N GLU A 309 -13.59 -0.31 5.46
CA GLU A 309 -13.11 0.26 6.72
C GLU A 309 -11.85 -0.51 7.14
N PHE A 310 -10.69 -0.05 6.69
CA PHE A 310 -9.42 -0.65 7.05
C PHE A 310 -9.04 -0.28 8.48
N SER A 311 -9.30 -1.19 9.42
CA SER A 311 -8.74 -1.11 10.78
C SER A 311 -8.15 -2.45 11.18
N TRP A 312 -6.89 -2.64 10.81
CA TRP A 312 -6.10 -3.80 11.23
C TRP A 312 -5.95 -3.85 12.75
N ILE A 313 -6.01 -2.70 13.43
CA ILE A 313 -6.08 -2.55 14.88
C ILE A 313 -7.33 -3.25 15.46
N ASN A 314 -8.51 -2.99 14.88
CA ASN A 314 -9.75 -3.63 15.33
C ASN A 314 -9.73 -5.14 15.06
N LYS A 315 -9.14 -5.55 13.93
CA LYS A 315 -8.93 -6.97 13.62
C LYS A 315 -8.03 -7.65 14.66
N MET A 316 -6.94 -7.00 15.06
CA MET A 316 -6.06 -7.49 16.11
C MET A 316 -6.75 -7.59 17.47
N THR A 317 -7.50 -6.55 17.82
CA THR A 317 -8.31 -6.53 19.04
C THR A 317 -9.30 -7.70 19.04
N GLY A 318 -10.00 -7.94 17.94
CA GLY A 318 -10.91 -9.09 17.80
C GLY A 318 -10.21 -10.44 17.91
N LEU A 319 -9.03 -10.59 17.31
CA LEU A 319 -8.22 -11.82 17.38
C LEU A 319 -7.80 -12.12 18.82
N ILE A 320 -7.32 -11.10 19.54
CA ILE A 320 -6.94 -11.19 20.96
C ILE A 320 -8.14 -11.56 21.82
N ARG A 321 -9.29 -10.90 21.63
CA ARG A 321 -10.51 -11.21 22.39
C ARG A 321 -10.98 -12.64 22.20
N ARG A 322 -10.95 -13.13 20.96
CA ARG A 322 -11.30 -14.52 20.64
C ARG A 322 -10.33 -15.50 21.30
N GLN A 323 -9.02 -15.24 21.21
CA GLN A 323 -8.03 -16.14 21.81
C GLN A 323 -8.13 -16.11 23.35
N LEU A 324 -8.30 -14.94 23.96
CA LEU A 324 -8.51 -14.82 25.41
C LEU A 324 -9.78 -15.56 25.83
N GLY A 325 -10.87 -15.43 25.07
CA GLY A 325 -12.11 -16.16 25.32
C GLY A 325 -11.93 -17.68 25.24
N GLN A 326 -11.17 -18.16 24.25
CA GLN A 326 -10.82 -19.57 24.10
C GLN A 326 -9.95 -20.07 25.26
N PHE A 327 -8.87 -19.34 25.58
CA PHE A 327 -8.01 -19.62 26.73
C PHE A 327 -8.84 -19.71 28.02
N MET A 328 -9.70 -18.72 28.24
CA MET A 328 -10.65 -18.66 29.35
C MET A 328 -11.47 -19.96 29.46
N SER A 329 -11.93 -20.51 28.34
CA SER A 329 -12.74 -21.72 28.27
C SER A 329 -12.00 -23.06 28.37
N GLU A 330 -10.69 -23.07 28.13
CA GLU A 330 -9.87 -24.29 28.15
C GLU A 330 -9.36 -24.63 29.57
N HIS A 331 -9.30 -23.63 30.47
CA HIS A 331 -8.82 -23.82 31.85
C HIS A 331 -9.93 -23.70 32.92
N ASN A 332 -9.70 -24.38 34.04
CA ASN A 332 -10.57 -24.36 35.21
C ASN A 332 -10.43 -23.04 35.99
N LEU A 333 -11.47 -22.63 36.73
CA LEU A 333 -11.42 -21.39 37.50
C LEU A 333 -10.31 -21.42 38.57
N ALA A 334 -10.14 -22.59 39.19
CA ALA A 334 -9.09 -22.80 40.18
C ALA A 334 -7.68 -22.59 39.63
N GLU A 335 -7.45 -22.77 38.32
CA GLU A 335 -6.15 -22.53 37.69
C GLU A 335 -5.84 -21.02 37.58
N TYR A 336 -6.87 -20.19 37.37
CA TYR A 336 -6.74 -18.73 37.43
C TYR A 336 -6.59 -18.21 38.86
N LEU A 337 -7.39 -18.78 39.77
CA LEU A 337 -7.43 -18.39 41.17
C LEU A 337 -6.25 -18.94 41.98
N ALA A 338 -5.55 -20.01 41.58
CA ALA A 338 -4.35 -20.50 42.26
C ALA A 338 -3.19 -19.47 42.35
N SER A 339 -3.40 -18.27 41.80
CA SER A 339 -2.63 -17.05 42.05
C SER A 339 -2.85 -16.41 43.44
N ILE A 340 -3.84 -16.86 44.24
CA ILE A 340 -4.07 -16.39 45.62
C ILE A 340 -2.78 -16.55 46.43
N GLY A 341 -2.26 -15.46 46.99
CA GLY A 341 -1.08 -15.51 47.84
C GLY A 341 -1.36 -16.30 49.13
N MET A 342 -0.31 -16.90 49.72
CA MET A 342 -0.38 -17.51 51.06
C MET A 342 -1.23 -16.74 52.10
N PRO A 343 -1.17 -15.39 52.21
CA PRO A 343 -1.97 -14.68 53.21
C PRO A 343 -3.50 -14.79 53.04
N GLU A 344 -4.00 -15.05 51.84
CA GLU A 344 -5.45 -15.23 51.61
C GLU A 344 -5.88 -16.68 51.80
N ILE A 345 -5.00 -17.65 51.54
CA ILE A 345 -5.20 -19.06 51.92
C ILE A 345 -5.25 -19.18 53.45
N GLU A 346 -4.34 -18.51 54.17
CA GLU A 346 -4.36 -18.45 55.64
C GLU A 346 -5.64 -17.80 56.17
N LYS A 347 -6.14 -16.73 55.54
CA LYS A 347 -7.43 -16.11 55.92
C LYS A 347 -8.62 -17.03 55.67
N LEU A 348 -8.59 -17.85 54.62
CA LEU A 348 -9.63 -18.84 54.33
C LEU A 348 -9.60 -19.99 55.33
N GLN A 349 -8.41 -20.53 55.63
CA GLN A 349 -8.23 -21.53 56.69
C GLN A 349 -8.69 -21.01 58.05
N GLN A 350 -8.30 -19.78 58.42
CA GLN A 350 -8.76 -19.17 59.67
C GLN A 350 -10.28 -18.95 59.73
N ARG A 351 -10.92 -18.71 58.58
CA ARG A 351 -12.39 -18.62 58.50
C ARG A 351 -13.03 -20.00 58.62
N GLU A 352 -12.50 -21.02 57.95
CA GLU A 352 -12.97 -22.40 58.07
C GLU A 352 -12.80 -22.94 59.50
N ASP A 353 -11.66 -22.65 60.15
CA ASP A 353 -11.40 -23.03 61.54
C ASP A 353 -12.39 -22.33 62.49
N LYS A 354 -12.65 -21.02 62.28
CA LYS A 354 -13.67 -20.29 63.06
C LYS A 354 -15.07 -20.83 62.84
N ILE A 355 -15.44 -21.14 61.59
CA ILE A 355 -16.75 -21.71 61.26
C ILE A 355 -16.87 -23.11 61.87
N SER A 356 -15.82 -23.91 61.84
CA SER A 356 -15.78 -25.25 62.44
C SER A 356 -15.88 -25.20 63.97
N GLN A 357 -15.20 -24.24 64.60
CA GLN A 357 -15.33 -23.99 66.05
C GLN A 357 -16.74 -23.51 66.41
N GLN A 358 -17.31 -22.58 65.64
CA GLN A 358 -18.69 -22.12 65.84
C GLN A 358 -19.70 -23.25 65.62
N MET A 359 -19.49 -24.12 64.63
CA MET A 359 -20.31 -25.31 64.44
C MET A 359 -20.18 -26.25 65.65
N GLN A 360 -18.96 -26.56 66.13
CA GLN A 360 -18.77 -27.40 67.32
C GLN A 360 -19.37 -26.80 68.60
N GLU A 361 -19.38 -25.47 68.74
CA GLU A 361 -20.06 -24.78 69.83
C GLU A 361 -21.59 -24.87 69.70
N LEU A 362 -22.12 -24.83 68.47
CA LEU A 362 -23.55 -25.00 68.19
C LEU A 362 -24.02 -26.46 68.29
N THR A 363 -23.17 -27.44 67.96
CA THR A 363 -23.47 -28.89 68.03
C THR A 363 -23.16 -29.50 69.41
N ARG A 364 -22.82 -28.68 70.43
CA ARG A 364 -22.67 -29.15 71.81
C ARG A 364 -24.00 -29.38 72.53
N SER A 365 -25.10 -29.39 71.81
CA SER A 365 -26.40 -29.86 72.27
C SER A 365 -27.02 -30.71 71.16
N ASP A 366 -27.32 -31.95 71.52
CA ASP A 366 -27.90 -33.05 70.75
C ASP A 366 -26.97 -33.89 69.87
N ASP A 367 -26.71 -35.10 70.40
CA ASP A 367 -26.35 -36.31 69.67
C ASP A 367 -27.26 -36.49 68.44
N ASP A 368 -26.69 -36.54 67.23
CA ASP A 368 -26.87 -37.72 66.37
C ASP A 368 -26.01 -37.69 65.07
N LEU A 369 -25.55 -38.88 64.71
CA LEU A 369 -25.13 -39.39 63.40
C LEU A 369 -23.82 -38.91 62.73
N ASN A 370 -22.86 -39.86 62.77
CA ASN A 370 -21.73 -40.04 61.86
C ASN A 370 -22.12 -39.91 60.37
N GLU A 371 -21.61 -38.87 59.69
CA GLU A 371 -21.15 -38.97 58.30
C GLU A 371 -19.80 -38.26 58.18
N LYS A 372 -18.71 -39.04 58.12
CA LYS A 372 -17.41 -38.53 57.66
C LYS A 372 -17.53 -38.19 56.18
N GLN A 373 -17.77 -36.92 55.85
CA GLN A 373 -17.48 -36.40 54.53
C GLN A 373 -15.97 -36.46 54.33
N GLU A 374 -15.51 -37.32 53.41
CA GLU A 374 -14.13 -37.33 52.93
C GLU A 374 -13.78 -35.93 52.43
N ALA A 375 -12.82 -35.29 53.10
CA ALA A 375 -12.26 -34.02 52.66
C ALA A 375 -11.72 -34.18 51.24
N LYS A 376 -12.32 -33.48 50.28
CA LYS A 376 -11.78 -33.37 48.92
C LYS A 376 -10.30 -32.95 49.02
N PRO A 377 -9.37 -33.64 48.36
CA PRO A 377 -7.97 -33.24 48.39
C PRO A 377 -7.85 -31.81 47.87
N LEU A 378 -7.14 -30.97 48.64
CA LEU A 378 -6.81 -29.61 48.24
C LEU A 378 -6.17 -29.63 46.85
N PRO A 379 -6.55 -28.72 45.94
CA PRO A 379 -5.94 -28.67 44.61
C PRO A 379 -4.42 -28.47 44.75
N ASP A 380 -3.67 -29.23 43.96
CA ASP A 380 -2.21 -29.22 43.99
C ASP A 380 -1.70 -27.81 43.65
N PHE A 381 -0.90 -27.23 44.54
CA PHE A 381 -0.49 -25.83 44.47
C PHE A 381 0.45 -25.61 43.28
N GLN A 382 -0.01 -24.83 42.30
CA GLN A 382 0.83 -24.38 41.19
C GLN A 382 1.44 -23.02 41.50
N ALA A 383 2.75 -23.00 41.75
CA ALA A 383 3.49 -21.76 42.00
C ALA A 383 3.43 -20.80 40.79
N ARG A 384 3.47 -19.48 41.06
CA ARG A 384 3.29 -18.38 40.08
C ARG A 384 4.15 -18.47 38.81
N TYR A 385 5.33 -19.10 38.87
CA TYR A 385 6.17 -19.29 37.68
C TYR A 385 5.57 -20.30 36.68
N LYS A 386 4.77 -21.28 37.14
CA LYS A 386 4.04 -22.22 36.26
C LYS A 386 2.87 -21.55 35.54
N ILE A 387 2.31 -20.47 36.11
CA ILE A 387 1.29 -19.64 35.46
C ILE A 387 1.89 -18.78 34.34
N LYS A 388 3.14 -18.33 34.49
CA LYS A 388 3.88 -17.74 33.36
C LYS A 388 4.00 -18.71 32.19
N ASN A 389 4.08 -20.02 32.43
CA ASN A 389 4.08 -21.03 31.36
C ASN A 389 2.70 -21.18 30.70
N LEU A 390 1.59 -21.06 31.44
CA LEU A 390 0.24 -21.10 30.87
C LEU A 390 -0.02 -19.92 29.92
N PHE A 391 0.32 -18.71 30.35
CA PHE A 391 0.27 -17.53 29.47
C PHE A 391 1.33 -17.58 28.36
N ALA A 392 2.50 -18.18 28.59
CA ALA A 392 3.51 -18.36 27.53
C ALA A 392 3.00 -19.30 26.41
N GLN A 393 2.34 -20.40 26.77
CA GLN A 393 1.71 -21.31 25.81
C GLN A 393 0.60 -20.63 25.01
N PHE A 394 -0.21 -19.81 25.68
CA PHE A 394 -1.16 -18.91 25.00
C PHE A 394 -0.45 -17.99 24.01
N THR A 395 0.66 -17.35 24.40
CA THR A 395 1.39 -16.42 23.53
C THR A 395 2.05 -17.11 22.34
N GLU A 396 2.54 -18.35 22.45
CA GLU A 396 3.13 -19.08 21.32
C GLU A 396 2.09 -19.45 20.25
N GLY A 397 0.96 -20.04 20.66
CA GLY A 397 -0.12 -20.39 19.74
C GLY A 397 -0.75 -19.16 19.08
N PHE A 398 -0.92 -18.09 19.86
CA PHE A 398 -1.37 -16.80 19.37
C PHE A 398 -0.37 -16.19 18.37
N SER A 399 0.93 -16.22 18.67
CA SER A 399 1.97 -15.60 17.83
C SER A 399 2.00 -16.21 16.43
N ASN A 400 1.84 -17.52 16.32
CA ASN A 400 1.77 -18.18 15.01
C ASN A 400 0.55 -17.73 14.20
N GLN A 401 -0.62 -17.61 14.85
CA GLN A 401 -1.83 -17.15 14.19
C GLN A 401 -1.77 -15.66 13.82
N ALA A 402 -1.20 -14.83 14.70
CA ALA A 402 -0.98 -13.41 14.45
C ALA A 402 -0.03 -13.20 13.27
N ARG A 403 1.10 -13.94 13.22
CA ARG A 403 2.06 -13.90 12.10
C ARG A 403 1.41 -14.24 10.76
N SER A 404 0.51 -15.22 10.74
CA SER A 404 -0.26 -15.56 9.52
C SER A 404 -1.22 -14.45 9.04
N SER A 405 -1.45 -13.44 9.89
CA SER A 405 -2.21 -12.22 9.59
C SER A 405 -1.31 -10.99 9.38
N GLY A 406 0.02 -11.16 9.35
CA GLY A 406 1.01 -10.10 9.16
C GLY A 406 1.36 -9.27 10.42
N VAL A 407 1.00 -9.76 11.61
CA VAL A 407 1.05 -8.98 12.86
C VAL A 407 1.73 -9.79 13.96
N GLU A 408 2.31 -9.10 14.94
CA GLU A 408 3.04 -9.72 16.04
C GLU A 408 2.62 -9.11 17.38
N LEU A 409 2.28 -9.97 18.34
CA LEU A 409 2.05 -9.55 19.71
C LEU A 409 3.39 -9.49 20.45
N GLN A 410 3.72 -8.31 20.92
CA GLN A 410 4.95 -8.10 21.69
C GLN A 410 4.70 -8.34 23.18
N TRP A 411 3.53 -7.94 23.68
CA TRP A 411 3.19 -8.07 25.09
C TRP A 411 1.68 -8.03 25.32
N ILE A 412 1.22 -8.77 26.34
CA ILE A 412 -0.15 -8.73 26.87
C ILE A 412 -0.08 -8.80 28.40
N GLY A 413 -0.91 -8.01 29.09
CA GLY A 413 -0.94 -7.93 30.55
C GLY A 413 -2.30 -7.64 31.14
#